data_AF-A0A523MZR0-F1
#
_entry.id   AF-A0A523MZR0-F1
#
_cell.length_a   1.000
_cell.length_b   1.000
_cell.length_c   1.000
_cell.angle_alpha   90.00
_cell.angle_beta   90.00
_cell.angle_gamma   90.00
#
_symmetry.space_group_name_H-M   'P 1'
#
loop_
_entity.id
_entity.type
_entity.pdbx_description
1 polymer ?
#
loop_
_entity_poly.entity_id
_entity_poly.type
_entity_poly.pdbx_seq_one_letter_code
_entity_poly.pdbx_strand_id
1 'polypeptide(L)'
;MNSATRRSVISDGPWAFWGGGTLGQLLIPLVVTVAFWRQRDTLGFAVGGFWFFENFLDVAVYMADDKVLMLPLIGGLGSEAHDWRNLFTIWDVLGHTETIAGTTKALGWIGIFSVWAWLGWRWLCSKNN
;
A
#
# COMPACT_ATOMS: atom_id res chain seq x y z
N MET A 1 -3.92 -41.90 8.04
CA MET A 1 -3.04 -40.72 7.86
C MET A 1 -3.67 -39.89 6.73
N ASN A 2 -4.43 -38.84 7.06
CA ASN A 2 -5.27 -38.14 6.09
C ASN A 2 -4.60 -36.87 5.56
N SER A 3 -4.78 -36.64 4.25
CA SER A 3 -4.30 -35.49 3.46
C SER A 3 -4.82 -34.12 3.92
N ALA A 4 -5.71 -34.07 4.92
CA ALA A 4 -6.26 -32.83 5.50
C ALA A 4 -5.30 -32.12 6.47
N THR A 5 -4.40 -32.84 7.14
CA THR A 5 -3.52 -32.27 8.19
C THR A 5 -2.28 -31.58 7.63
N ARG A 6 -1.96 -31.78 6.33
CA ARG A 6 -0.78 -31.19 5.69
C ARG A 6 -1.00 -29.73 5.23
N ARG A 7 -2.25 -29.26 5.27
CA ARG A 7 -2.63 -27.91 4.79
C ARG A 7 -2.68 -26.84 5.88
N SER A 8 -2.73 -27.22 7.16
CA SER A 8 -2.68 -26.27 8.29
C SER A 8 -1.25 -25.86 8.66
N VAL A 9 -0.27 -26.76 8.50
CA VAL A 9 1.11 -26.50 8.95
C VAL A 9 1.83 -25.40 8.13
N ILE A 10 1.35 -25.09 6.92
CA ILE A 10 1.97 -24.06 6.06
C ILE A 10 1.28 -22.68 6.21
N SER A 11 0.03 -22.62 6.71
CA SER A 11 -0.69 -21.36 6.97
C SER A 11 -0.37 -20.72 8.33
N ASP A 12 0.19 -21.48 9.27
CA ASP A 12 0.29 -21.08 10.68
C ASP A 12 1.70 -20.55 11.06
N GLY A 13 2.57 -20.33 10.07
CA GLY A 13 3.85 -19.67 10.32
C GLY A 13 3.62 -18.22 10.75
N PRO A 14 4.41 -17.67 11.69
CA PRO A 14 4.26 -16.29 12.20
C PRO A 14 4.58 -15.21 11.15
N TRP A 15 4.52 -15.53 9.87
CA TRP A 15 4.82 -14.68 8.72
C TRP A 15 3.60 -14.51 7.82
N ALA A 16 2.63 -15.43 7.86
CA ALA A 16 1.39 -15.36 7.10
C ALA A 16 0.40 -14.30 7.65
N PHE A 17 0.63 -13.84 8.89
CA PHE A 17 -0.19 -12.88 9.63
C PHE A 17 0.28 -11.41 9.54
N TRP A 18 1.42 -11.14 8.90
CA TRP A 18 2.06 -9.81 8.98
C TRP A 18 2.12 -9.13 7.62
N GLY A 19 1.00 -8.59 7.14
CA GLY A 19 1.04 -7.45 6.21
C GLY A 19 1.57 -7.73 4.80
N GLY A 20 1.70 -9.00 4.39
CA GLY A 20 2.31 -9.37 3.10
C GLY A 20 1.62 -8.75 1.89
N GLY A 21 0.30 -8.52 1.97
CA GLY A 21 -0.47 -7.85 0.93
C GLY A 21 -0.15 -6.35 0.81
N THR A 22 -0.30 -5.59 1.90
CA THR A 22 -0.07 -4.14 1.90
C THR A 22 1.41 -3.76 1.77
N LEU A 23 2.32 -4.52 2.38
CA LEU A 23 3.76 -4.29 2.18
C LEU A 23 4.17 -4.57 0.74
N GLY A 24 3.63 -5.61 0.11
CA GLY A 24 3.85 -5.88 -1.32
C GLY A 24 3.30 -4.76 -2.23
N GLN A 25 2.10 -4.25 -1.92
CA GLN A 25 1.46 -3.12 -2.62
C GLN A 25 2.32 -1.86 -2.60
N LEU A 26 3.08 -1.60 -1.53
CA LEU A 26 3.96 -0.42 -1.45
C LEU A 26 5.39 -0.70 -1.96
N LEU A 27 5.95 -1.87 -1.68
CA LEU A 27 7.34 -2.19 -2.00
C LEU A 27 7.58 -2.35 -3.50
N ILE A 28 6.65 -2.98 -4.22
CA ILE A 28 6.78 -3.18 -5.67
C ILE A 28 6.85 -1.83 -6.42
N PRO A 29 5.87 -0.92 -6.29
CA PRO A 29 5.94 0.37 -6.96
C PRO A 29 7.14 1.21 -6.48
N LEU A 30 7.56 1.08 -5.22
CA LEU A 30 8.77 1.75 -4.74
C LEU A 30 10.03 1.26 -5.48
N VAL A 31 10.21 -0.06 -5.60
CA VAL A 31 11.37 -0.63 -6.34
C VAL A 31 11.34 -0.20 -7.79
N VAL A 32 10.17 -0.22 -8.44
CA VAL A 32 9.99 0.24 -9.82
C VAL A 32 10.36 1.71 -9.97
N THR A 33 9.88 2.56 -9.05
CA THR A 33 10.22 4.00 -9.02
C THR A 33 11.72 4.23 -8.89
N VAL A 34 12.38 3.53 -7.95
CA VAL A 34 13.83 3.63 -7.74
C VAL A 34 14.62 3.10 -8.94
N ALA A 35 14.13 2.05 -9.61
CA ALA A 35 14.75 1.52 -10.81
C ALA A 35 14.74 2.55 -11.96
N PHE A 36 13.60 3.21 -12.21
CA PHE A 36 13.52 4.26 -13.22
C PHE A 36 14.35 5.50 -12.87
N TRP A 37 14.42 5.85 -11.58
CA TRP A 37 15.32 6.91 -11.13
C TRP A 37 16.78 6.62 -11.46
N ARG A 38 17.25 5.38 -11.22
CA ARG A 38 18.61 4.94 -11.55
C ARG A 38 18.87 4.92 -13.07
N GLN A 39 17.85 4.65 -13.87
CA GLN A 39 17.93 4.69 -15.34
C GLN A 39 17.87 6.12 -15.92
N ARG A 40 17.66 7.14 -15.06
CA ARG A 40 17.42 8.53 -15.47
C ARG A 40 16.19 8.70 -16.36
N ASP A 41 15.25 7.75 -16.31
CA ASP A 41 13.97 7.85 -16.98
C ASP A 41 13.04 8.74 -16.16
N THR A 42 12.84 9.98 -16.64
CA THR A 42 12.03 10.99 -15.96
C THR A 42 10.53 10.61 -15.97
N LEU A 43 10.03 10.02 -17.06
CA LEU A 43 8.63 9.62 -17.17
C LEU A 43 8.36 8.36 -16.37
N GLY A 44 9.24 7.35 -16.47
CA GLY A 44 9.15 6.13 -15.69
C GLY A 44 9.19 6.40 -14.19
N PHE A 45 10.04 7.33 -13.74
CA PHE A 45 10.07 7.76 -12.34
C PHE A 45 8.76 8.42 -11.90
N ALA A 46 8.19 9.31 -12.73
CA ALA A 46 6.93 9.97 -12.39
C ALA A 46 5.75 8.99 -12.36
N VAL A 47 5.66 8.07 -13.33
CA VAL A 47 4.61 7.04 -13.35
C VAL A 47 4.77 6.08 -12.16
N GLY A 48 6.00 5.65 -11.85
CA GLY A 48 6.27 4.84 -10.67
C GLY A 48 5.89 5.54 -9.37
N GLY A 49 6.27 6.82 -9.23
CA GLY A 49 5.93 7.63 -8.07
C GLY A 49 4.42 7.83 -7.91
N PHE A 50 3.71 8.08 -9.01
CA PHE A 50 2.24 8.11 -9.01
C PHE A 50 1.65 6.79 -8.53
N TRP A 51 2.10 5.67 -9.09
CA TRP A 51 1.63 4.34 -8.69
C TRP A 51 1.91 4.07 -7.21
N PHE A 52 3.08 4.45 -6.70
CA PHE A 52 3.42 4.32 -5.28
C PHE A 52 2.45 5.09 -4.37
N PHE A 53 2.17 6.37 -4.68
CA PHE A 53 1.27 7.17 -3.86
C PHE A 53 -0.22 6.83 -4.03
N GLU A 54 -0.61 6.28 -5.17
CA GLU A 54 -1.96 5.78 -5.39
C GLU A 54 -2.25 4.57 -4.48
N ASN A 55 -1.26 3.68 -4.28
CA ASN A 55 -1.40 2.58 -3.30
C ASN A 55 -1.63 3.08 -1.86
N PHE A 56 -1.19 4.30 -1.48
CA PHE A 56 -1.51 4.86 -0.17
C PHE A 56 -3.00 5.16 -0.03
N LEU A 57 -3.69 5.52 -1.10
CA LEU A 57 -5.13 5.78 -1.08
C LEU A 57 -5.90 4.48 -0.88
N ASP A 58 -5.52 3.42 -1.58
CA ASP A 58 -6.10 2.09 -1.41
C ASP A 58 -5.88 1.55 0.00
N VAL A 59 -4.66 1.69 0.53
CA VAL A 59 -4.33 1.31 1.90
C VAL A 59 -5.12 2.12 2.91
N ALA A 60 -5.32 3.42 2.68
CA ALA A 60 -6.11 4.27 3.57
C ALA A 60 -7.59 3.87 3.60
N VAL A 61 -8.18 3.55 2.43
CA VAL A 61 -9.56 3.04 2.34
C VAL A 61 -9.67 1.71 3.10
N TYR A 62 -8.68 0.83 2.93
CA TYR A 62 -8.65 -0.45 3.62
C TYR A 62 -8.45 -0.30 5.14
N MET A 63 -7.62 0.64 5.60
CA MET A 63 -7.48 1.01 7.02
C MET A 63 -8.79 1.52 7.60
N ALA A 64 -9.55 2.33 6.86
CA ALA A 64 -10.82 2.91 7.32
C ALA A 64 -11.97 1.89 7.37
N ASP A 65 -11.84 0.74 6.70
CA ASP A 65 -12.80 -0.37 6.73
C ASP A 65 -12.53 -1.34 7.89
N ASP A 66 -11.94 -0.87 8.99
CA ASP A 66 -11.62 -1.68 10.17
C ASP A 66 -12.87 -2.11 10.97
N LYS A 67 -13.91 -1.28 10.97
CA LYS A 67 -15.16 -1.49 11.73
C LYS A 67 -16.17 -2.36 10.98
N VAL A 68 -16.19 -2.26 9.65
CA VAL A 68 -17.28 -2.78 8.81
C VAL A 68 -16.84 -4.00 8.01
N LEU A 69 -15.53 -4.14 7.71
CA LEU A 69 -14.92 -5.30 7.05
C LEU A 69 -15.67 -5.71 5.78
N MET A 70 -16.21 -4.74 5.05
CA MET A 70 -17.07 -4.97 3.88
C MET A 70 -16.27 -5.23 2.60
N LEU A 71 -14.98 -4.89 2.56
CA LEU A 71 -14.15 -5.08 1.38
C LEU A 71 -13.71 -6.55 1.24
N PRO A 72 -14.14 -7.25 0.17
CA PRO A 72 -13.71 -8.62 -0.07
C PRO A 72 -12.22 -8.65 -0.41
N LEU A 73 -11.46 -9.48 0.32
CA LEU A 73 -10.05 -9.67 0.04
C LEU A 73 -9.84 -10.34 -1.32
N ILE A 74 -8.97 -9.76 -2.14
CA ILE A 74 -8.48 -10.39 -3.37
C ILE A 74 -7.73 -11.67 -2.95
N GLY A 75 -8.30 -12.83 -3.32
CA GLY A 75 -7.73 -14.16 -2.99
C GLY A 75 -8.61 -15.06 -2.11
N GLY A 76 -9.77 -14.58 -1.63
CA GLY A 76 -10.68 -15.42 -0.83
C GLY A 76 -10.14 -15.76 0.57
N LEU A 77 -9.20 -14.97 1.08
CA LEU A 77 -8.66 -15.10 2.43
C LEU A 77 -9.72 -14.64 3.44
N GLY A 78 -9.87 -15.39 4.54
CA GLY A 78 -10.84 -15.13 5.59
C GLY A 78 -10.51 -13.90 6.44
N SER A 79 -11.32 -13.64 7.48
CA SER A 79 -11.21 -12.49 8.39
C SER A 79 -9.82 -12.31 9.04
N GLU A 80 -9.01 -13.37 9.07
CA GLU A 80 -7.62 -13.40 9.54
C GLU A 80 -6.67 -12.52 8.71
N ALA A 81 -7.04 -12.17 7.47
CA ALA A 81 -6.23 -11.35 6.57
C ALA A 81 -6.56 -9.84 6.64
N HIS A 82 -7.41 -9.42 7.59
CA HIS A 82 -7.60 -8.01 7.92
C HIS A 82 -6.42 -7.50 8.77
N ASP A 83 -5.26 -7.41 8.13
CA ASP A 83 -3.96 -7.09 8.74
C ASP A 83 -4.03 -5.81 9.60
N TRP A 84 -4.76 -4.79 9.17
CA TRP A 84 -4.86 -3.51 9.89
C TRP A 84 -5.67 -3.57 11.18
N ARG A 85 -6.75 -4.36 11.22
CA ARG A 85 -7.54 -4.52 12.45
C ARG A 85 -6.72 -5.24 13.52
N ASN A 86 -6.00 -6.29 13.12
CA ASN A 86 -5.11 -7.01 14.01
C ASN A 86 -3.98 -6.10 14.53
N LEU A 87 -3.36 -5.31 13.65
CA LEU A 87 -2.32 -4.34 14.03
C LEU A 87 -2.86 -3.24 14.96
N PHE A 88 -4.02 -2.65 14.66
CA PHE A 88 -4.63 -1.62 15.50
C PHE A 88 -5.12 -2.17 16.85
N THR A 89 -5.47 -3.46 16.92
CA THR A 89 -5.79 -4.16 18.17
C THR A 89 -4.55 -4.40 19.01
N ILE A 90 -3.44 -4.87 18.40
CA ILE A 90 -2.16 -5.08 19.09
C ILE A 90 -1.57 -3.75 19.58
N TRP A 91 -1.73 -2.68 18.80
CA TRP A 91 -1.23 -1.35 19.15
C TRP A 91 -2.18 -0.52 20.02
N ASP A 92 -3.36 -1.04 20.36
CA ASP A 92 -4.39 -0.36 21.16
C ASP A 92 -4.82 1.01 20.57
N VAL A 93 -4.82 1.12 19.24
CA VAL A 93 -5.12 2.36 18.49
C VAL A 93 -6.42 2.29 17.70
N LEU A 94 -7.31 1.33 17.99
CA LEU A 94 -8.63 1.22 17.35
C LEU A 94 -9.47 2.51 17.42
N GLY A 95 -9.27 3.34 18.45
CA GLY A 95 -9.93 4.65 18.55
C GLY A 95 -9.43 5.70 17.54
N HIS A 96 -8.26 5.49 16.93
CA HIS A 96 -7.57 6.43 16.06
C HIS A 96 -7.52 5.98 14.60
N THR A 97 -8.17 4.87 14.25
CA THR A 97 -8.14 4.30 12.90
C THR A 97 -8.52 5.32 11.83
N GLU A 98 -9.58 6.10 12.07
CA GLU A 98 -10.04 7.13 11.12
C GLU A 98 -9.00 8.25 10.93
N THR A 99 -8.28 8.62 11.98
CA THR A 99 -7.20 9.62 11.91
C THR A 99 -5.99 9.08 11.15
N ILE A 100 -5.61 7.82 11.41
CA ILE A 100 -4.49 7.17 10.72
C ILE A 100 -4.82 6.99 9.24
N ALA A 101 -6.01 6.48 8.91
CA ALA A 101 -6.49 6.35 7.54
C ALA A 101 -6.56 7.72 6.84
N GLY A 102 -7.09 8.74 7.51
CA GLY A 102 -7.14 10.11 6.98
C GLY A 102 -5.76 10.68 6.68
N THR A 103 -4.78 10.42 7.55
CA THR A 103 -3.39 10.86 7.37
C THR A 103 -2.73 10.13 6.20
N THR A 104 -2.89 8.80 6.11
CA THR A 104 -2.38 8.00 4.98
C THR A 104 -2.97 8.48 3.66
N LYS A 105 -4.27 8.77 3.62
CA LYS A 105 -4.96 9.33 2.45
C LYS A 105 -4.41 10.70 2.07
N ALA A 106 -4.18 11.58 3.05
CA ALA A 106 -3.61 12.90 2.80
C ALA A 106 -2.19 12.81 2.21
N LEU A 107 -1.35 11.91 2.74
CA LEU A 107 -0.01 11.65 2.20
C LEU A 107 -0.05 11.14 0.76
N GLY A 108 -0.98 10.23 0.44
CA GLY A 108 -1.19 9.75 -0.93
C GLY A 108 -1.50 10.90 -1.90
N TRP A 109 -2.46 11.76 -1.56
CA TRP A 109 -2.81 12.91 -2.42
C TRP A 109 -1.68 13.93 -2.56
N ILE A 110 -1.02 14.29 -1.45
CA ILE A 110 0.12 15.21 -1.47
C ILE A 110 1.23 14.66 -2.38
N GLY A 111 1.52 13.37 -2.27
CA GLY A 111 2.51 12.70 -3.11
C GLY A 111 2.15 12.72 -4.60
N ILE A 112 0.91 12.37 -4.95
CA ILE A 112 0.41 12.44 -6.34
C ILE A 112 0.58 13.85 -6.91
N PHE A 113 0.12 14.88 -6.20
CA PHE A 113 0.24 16.26 -6.68
C PHE A 113 1.70 16.70 -6.79
N SER A 114 2.56 16.31 -5.86
CA SER A 114 3.98 16.63 -5.88
C SER A 114 4.68 16.03 -7.10
N VAL A 115 4.37 14.77 -7.45
CA VAL A 115 4.92 14.09 -8.62
C VAL A 115 4.50 14.78 -9.91
N TRP A 116 3.21 15.09 -10.07
CA TRP A 116 2.70 15.76 -11.26
C TRP A 116 3.22 17.20 -11.39
N ALA A 117 3.26 17.95 -10.29
CA ALA A 117 3.81 19.30 -10.27
C ALA A 117 5.30 19.31 -10.65
N TRP A 118 6.08 18.37 -10.11
CA TRP A 118 7.49 18.22 -10.44
C TRP A 118 7.70 17.86 -11.91
N LEU A 119 6.92 16.92 -12.45
CA LEU A 119 7.00 16.54 -13.86
C LEU A 119 6.64 17.71 -14.79
N GLY A 120 5.58 18.45 -14.46
CA GLY A 120 5.17 19.64 -15.20
C GLY A 120 6.24 20.74 -15.17
N TRP A 121 6.80 21.02 -13.99
CA TRP A 121 7.91 21.97 -13.84
C TRP A 121 9.12 21.57 -14.68
N ARG A 122 9.54 20.30 -14.62
CA ARG A 122 10.65 19.75 -15.41
C ARG A 122 10.41 19.91 -16.91
N TRP A 123 9.19 19.66 -17.37
CA TRP A 123 8.83 19.82 -18.79
C TRP A 123 8.86 21.28 -19.23
N LEU A 124 8.37 22.21 -18.41
CA LEU A 124 8.42 23.64 -18.70
C LEU A 124 9.87 24.14 -18.79
N CYS A 125 10.74 23.75 -17.86
CA CYS A 125 12.16 24.09 -17.92
C CYS A 125 12.86 23.51 -19.17
N SER A 126 12.45 22.33 -19.63
CA SER A 126 13.01 21.73 -20.85
C SER A 126 12.63 22.49 -22.13
N LYS A 127 11.53 23.26 -22.13
CA LYS A 127 11.12 24.08 -23.28
C LYS A 127 11.82 25.44 -23.34
N ASN A 128 12.29 25.92 -22.20
CA ASN A 128 12.90 27.24 -22.06
C ASN A 128 14.44 27.22 -22.22
N ASN A 129 15.01 26.06 -22.50
CA ASN A 129 16.43 25.84 -22.82
C ASN A 129 16.57 25.44 -24.28
#